data_AF-A0A4R2B1C9-F1
#
_entry.id   AF-A0A4R2B1C9-F1
#
_cell.length_a   1.000
_cell.length_b   1.000
_cell.length_c   1.000
_cell.angle_alpha   90.00
_cell.angle_beta   90.00
_cell.angle_gamma   90.00
#
_symmetry.space_group_name_H-M   'P 1'
#
loop_
_entity.id
_entity.type
_entity.pdbx_description
1 polymer ?
#
loop_
_entity_poly.entity_id
_entity_poly.type
_entity_poly.pdbx_seq_one_letter_code
_entity_poly.pdbx_strand_id
1 'polypeptide(L)'
;MTIISPDAKPAAAPGTSRVLLAYLRRDRLALAAAIFLALIVLAAIIGPWLVGDAASRLGLRQRNLAPFSLEHSWIYFLGADTLGRPLLARLIVGAQSTLGIAAAAVFSSMLIGGTLGLVAGYSERWYSHMILRLADVVMSFPSLLLALIVLYTLGPSITNLVIVLAITRMPIYLRTARAEVLELRERMFVSAARSMGAGAARILLRHIAPLVLPTLVTIAAIDFATVILSESALSFLGLGIQPPDFTWGAMVANGRGYLSTAWWVAFWPGLAIMLTTLSLNILSNWARTVADPQQRWRLQTLRKAAR
;
A
#
# COMPACT_ATOMS: atom_id res chain seq x y z
N MET A 1 51.39 12.32 -25.63
CA MET A 1 50.58 11.38 -26.44
C MET A 1 50.52 10.08 -25.64
N THR A 2 49.57 9.99 -24.72
CA THR A 2 49.48 8.88 -23.75
C THR A 2 48.22 8.10 -24.10
N ILE A 3 48.43 6.87 -24.57
CA ILE A 3 47.42 5.99 -25.13
C ILE A 3 46.50 5.53 -24.00
N ILE A 4 45.21 5.87 -24.08
CA ILE A 4 44.17 5.35 -23.18
C ILE A 4 43.86 3.93 -23.67
N SER A 5 44.22 2.92 -22.89
CA SER A 5 43.93 1.51 -23.17
C SER A 5 42.41 1.27 -23.33
N PRO A 6 41.94 0.53 -24.36
CA PRO A 6 40.49 0.37 -24.61
C PRO A 6 39.80 -0.70 -23.76
N ASP A 7 40.50 -1.43 -22.89
CA ASP A 7 40.01 -2.69 -22.30
C ASP A 7 39.52 -2.60 -20.84
N ALA A 8 39.00 -1.45 -20.41
CA ALA A 8 38.25 -1.40 -19.15
C ALA A 8 36.84 -1.99 -19.36
N LYS A 9 36.71 -3.31 -19.23
CA LYS A 9 35.41 -3.99 -19.07
C LYS A 9 34.57 -3.20 -18.06
N PRO A 10 33.35 -2.73 -18.39
CA PRO A 10 32.50 -2.08 -17.40
C PRO A 10 32.28 -3.07 -16.25
N ALA A 11 32.74 -2.71 -15.07
CA ALA A 11 32.54 -3.51 -13.86
C ALA A 11 31.05 -3.82 -13.75
N ALA A 12 30.70 -5.11 -13.82
CA ALA A 12 29.32 -5.55 -13.75
C ALA A 12 28.63 -4.92 -12.54
N ALA A 13 27.55 -4.17 -12.78
CA ALA A 13 26.79 -3.52 -11.73
C ALA A 13 26.42 -4.57 -10.66
N PRO A 14 26.87 -4.43 -9.41
CA PRO A 14 26.58 -5.41 -8.36
C PRO A 14 25.07 -5.56 -8.25
N GLY A 15 24.58 -6.81 -8.25
CA GLY A 15 23.15 -7.12 -8.32
C GLY A 15 22.34 -6.24 -7.38
N THR A 16 21.42 -5.48 -7.97
CA THR A 16 20.66 -4.38 -7.34
C THR A 16 20.07 -4.78 -5.99
N SER A 17 19.66 -6.03 -5.82
CA SER A 17 19.10 -6.61 -4.59
C SER A 17 20.10 -6.74 -3.43
N ARG A 18 21.35 -7.16 -3.68
CA ARG A 18 22.38 -7.28 -2.62
C ARG A 18 22.82 -5.90 -2.11
N VAL A 19 22.89 -4.94 -3.03
CA VAL A 19 23.21 -3.54 -2.70
C VAL A 19 22.08 -2.89 -1.91
N LEU A 20 20.82 -3.09 -2.33
CA LEU A 20 19.63 -2.64 -1.59
C LEU A 20 19.57 -3.21 -0.17
N LEU A 21 19.85 -4.52 -0.02
CA LEU A 21 19.86 -5.18 1.29
C LEU A 21 20.97 -4.64 2.21
N ALA A 22 22.14 -4.33 1.65
CA ALA A 22 23.23 -3.71 2.38
C ALA A 22 22.90 -2.28 2.85
N TYR A 23 22.18 -1.49 2.04
CA TYR A 23 21.69 -0.18 2.44
C TYR A 23 20.58 -0.26 3.49
N LEU A 24 19.67 -1.23 3.36
CA LEU A 24 18.59 -1.42 4.33
C LEU A 24 19.15 -1.79 5.71
N ARG A 25 20.14 -2.67 5.77
CA ARG A 25 20.80 -3.06 7.03
C ARG A 25 21.50 -1.90 7.76
N ARG A 26 21.83 -0.82 7.06
CA ARG A 26 22.47 0.36 7.67
C ARG A 26 21.47 1.31 8.29
N ASP A 27 20.24 1.36 7.77
CA ASP A 27 19.15 2.15 8.34
C ASP A 27 18.34 1.27 9.31
N ARG A 28 18.65 1.39 10.61
CA ARG A 28 18.01 0.58 11.66
C ARG A 28 16.50 0.75 11.69
N LEU A 29 15.99 1.95 11.37
CA LEU A 29 14.56 2.24 11.37
C LEU A 29 13.88 1.59 10.16
N ALA A 30 14.46 1.74 8.97
CA ALA A 30 13.94 1.09 7.77
C ALA A 30 14.00 -0.45 7.88
N LEU A 31 15.05 -1.00 8.48
CA LEU A 31 15.17 -2.44 8.74
C LEU A 31 14.08 -2.93 9.71
N ALA A 32 13.86 -2.22 10.82
CA ALA A 32 12.82 -2.58 11.79
C ALA A 32 11.41 -2.54 11.15
N ALA A 33 11.13 -1.49 10.37
CA ALA A 33 9.88 -1.37 9.62
C ALA A 33 9.70 -2.51 8.60
N ALA A 34 10.76 -2.88 7.87
CA ALA A 34 10.73 -3.98 6.92
C ALA A 34 10.48 -5.33 7.59
N ILE A 35 11.15 -5.61 8.73
CA ILE A 35 10.94 -6.83 9.51
C ILE A 35 9.50 -6.88 10.03
N PHE A 36 9.01 -5.78 10.59
CA PHE A 36 7.64 -5.70 11.10
C PHE A 36 6.60 -5.96 10.00
N LEU A 37 6.73 -5.31 8.84
CA LEU A 37 5.84 -5.57 7.71
C LEU A 37 5.94 -7.00 7.20
N ALA A 38 7.14 -7.58 7.12
CA ALA A 38 7.32 -8.96 6.73
C ALA A 38 6.60 -9.92 7.69
N LEU A 39 6.67 -9.67 9.00
CA LEU A 39 5.94 -10.44 10.01
C LEU A 39 4.43 -10.31 9.85
N ILE A 40 3.91 -9.10 9.60
CA ILE A 40 2.47 -8.91 9.36
C ILE A 40 2.02 -9.60 8.09
N VAL A 41 2.76 -9.49 7.00
CA VAL A 41 2.43 -10.18 5.73
C VAL A 41 2.44 -11.69 5.94
N LEU A 42 3.43 -12.21 6.68
CA LEU A 42 3.49 -13.64 7.01
C LEU A 42 2.28 -14.07 7.86
N ALA A 43 1.92 -13.28 8.88
CA ALA A 43 0.74 -13.52 9.70
C ALA A 43 -0.55 -13.45 8.89
N ALA A 44 -0.67 -12.51 7.94
CA ALA A 44 -1.84 -12.38 7.07
C ALA A 44 -2.01 -13.55 6.11
N ILE A 45 -0.91 -14.15 5.62
CA ILE A 45 -0.96 -15.28 4.67
C ILE A 45 -1.15 -16.62 5.41
N ILE A 46 -0.37 -16.87 6.45
CA ILE A 46 -0.34 -18.17 7.14
C ILE A 46 -1.34 -18.22 8.30
N GLY A 47 -1.55 -17.10 8.98
CA GLY A 47 -2.37 -17.01 10.18
C GLY A 47 -3.82 -17.50 10.05
N PRO A 48 -4.55 -17.21 8.96
CA PRO A 48 -5.90 -17.74 8.76
C PRO A 48 -5.97 -19.28 8.83
N TRP A 49 -4.92 -19.97 8.39
CA TRP A 49 -4.84 -21.44 8.45
C TRP A 49 -4.53 -21.95 9.86
N LEU A 50 -3.82 -21.16 10.67
CA LEU A 50 -3.41 -21.51 12.03
C LEU A 50 -4.50 -21.21 13.07
N VAL A 51 -5.16 -20.06 12.96
CA VAL A 51 -6.04 -19.51 14.02
C VAL A 51 -7.40 -19.01 13.49
N GLY A 52 -7.75 -19.31 12.24
CA GLY A 52 -9.02 -18.90 11.61
C GLY A 52 -10.27 -19.34 12.39
N ASP A 53 -10.32 -20.62 12.78
CA ASP A 53 -11.43 -21.16 13.56
C ASP A 53 -11.54 -20.50 14.94
N ALA A 54 -10.41 -20.24 15.59
CA ALA A 54 -10.38 -19.59 16.89
C ALA A 54 -10.83 -18.11 16.80
N ALA A 55 -10.55 -17.42 15.70
CA ALA A 55 -10.90 -16.01 15.53
C ALA A 55 -12.42 -15.76 15.39
N SER A 56 -13.16 -16.75 14.87
CA SER A 56 -14.60 -16.68 14.63
C SER A 56 -15.44 -17.34 15.73
N ARG A 57 -14.89 -18.35 16.43
CA ARG A 57 -15.58 -19.11 17.47
C ARG A 57 -15.98 -18.23 18.66
N LEU A 58 -17.29 -18.15 18.88
CA LEU A 58 -17.89 -17.44 20.01
C LEU A 58 -17.56 -18.14 21.34
N GLY A 59 -17.26 -17.34 22.37
CA GLY A 59 -16.89 -17.82 23.69
C GLY A 59 -17.49 -16.94 24.79
N LEU A 60 -18.81 -17.01 25.01
CA LEU A 60 -19.51 -16.10 25.92
C LEU A 60 -18.94 -16.09 27.35
N ARG A 61 -18.33 -17.20 27.80
CA ARG A 61 -17.63 -17.29 29.09
C ARG A 61 -16.35 -16.45 29.15
N GLN A 62 -15.70 -16.24 28.00
CA GLN A 62 -14.50 -15.41 27.86
C GLN A 62 -14.83 -13.98 27.44
N ARG A 63 -16.10 -13.53 27.52
CA ARG A 63 -16.47 -12.17 27.12
C ARG A 63 -15.69 -11.13 27.93
N ASN A 64 -15.07 -10.17 27.23
CA ASN A 64 -14.26 -9.12 27.84
C ASN A 64 -13.17 -9.65 28.78
N LEU A 65 -12.54 -10.77 28.42
CA LEU A 65 -11.41 -11.30 29.18
C LEU A 65 -10.21 -10.36 29.06
N ALA A 66 -9.63 -10.00 30.21
CA ALA A 66 -8.53 -9.04 30.30
C ALA A 66 -7.23 -9.57 29.66
N PRO A 67 -6.41 -8.68 29.06
CA PRO A 67 -5.12 -9.06 28.48
C PRO A 67 -4.09 -9.44 29.55
N PHE A 68 -2.98 -10.02 29.11
CA PHE A 68 -1.80 -10.37 29.90
C PHE A 68 -1.98 -11.51 30.91
N SER A 69 -3.03 -12.33 30.75
CA SER A 69 -3.20 -13.60 31.47
C SER A 69 -2.97 -14.78 30.53
N LEU A 70 -2.28 -15.82 31.02
CA LEU A 70 -2.05 -17.08 30.33
C LEU A 70 -2.96 -18.21 30.81
N GLU A 71 -3.86 -17.95 31.74
CA GLU A 71 -4.73 -18.97 32.36
C GLU A 71 -5.69 -19.64 31.36
N HIS A 72 -6.06 -18.91 30.29
CA HIS A 72 -7.11 -19.33 29.36
C HIS A 72 -6.60 -19.79 27.99
N SER A 73 -5.26 -19.89 27.82
CA SER A 73 -4.48 -20.17 26.58
C SER A 73 -3.73 -18.96 26.02
N TRP A 74 -2.63 -19.21 25.32
CA TRP A 74 -1.77 -18.21 24.68
C TRP A 74 -2.51 -17.34 23.65
N ILE A 75 -3.56 -17.87 23.02
CA ILE A 75 -4.43 -17.17 22.06
C ILE A 75 -5.21 -16.01 22.72
N TYR A 76 -5.44 -16.08 24.03
CA TYR A 76 -6.10 -15.05 24.82
C TYR A 76 -5.12 -14.06 25.48
N PHE A 77 -3.83 -14.12 25.16
CA PHE A 77 -2.83 -13.24 25.78
C PHE A 77 -3.13 -11.74 25.58
N LEU A 78 -3.73 -11.37 24.44
CA LEU A 78 -4.17 -9.99 24.16
C LEU A 78 -5.61 -9.70 24.64
N GLY A 79 -6.21 -10.62 25.38
CA GLY A 79 -7.58 -10.58 25.85
C GLY A 79 -8.59 -11.16 24.85
N ALA A 80 -9.87 -10.98 25.18
CA ALA A 80 -10.99 -11.35 24.32
C ALA A 80 -11.91 -10.15 24.02
N ASP A 81 -12.61 -10.24 22.88
CA ASP A 81 -13.58 -9.25 22.47
C ASP A 81 -14.92 -9.37 23.25
N THR A 82 -15.88 -8.53 22.86
CA THR A 82 -17.21 -8.43 23.49
C THR A 82 -18.08 -9.67 23.30
N LEU A 83 -17.66 -10.56 22.40
CA LEU A 83 -18.28 -11.85 22.13
C LEU A 83 -17.41 -13.01 22.66
N GLY A 84 -16.33 -12.68 23.37
CA GLY A 84 -15.37 -13.61 23.95
C GLY A 84 -14.47 -14.32 22.94
N ARG A 85 -14.35 -13.76 21.75
CA ARG A 85 -13.43 -14.25 20.72
C ARG A 85 -12.03 -13.70 21.02
N PRO A 86 -10.97 -14.51 20.89
CA PRO A 86 -9.62 -14.11 21.22
C PRO A 86 -9.06 -13.02 20.31
N LEU A 87 -8.55 -11.93 20.90
CA LEU A 87 -8.05 -10.78 20.13
C LEU A 87 -6.83 -11.09 19.28
N LEU A 88 -5.90 -11.92 19.77
CA LEU A 88 -4.68 -12.26 19.02
C LEU A 88 -5.03 -12.95 17.70
N ALA A 89 -5.90 -13.96 17.74
CA ALA A 89 -6.36 -14.66 16.55
C ALA A 89 -7.08 -13.70 15.58
N ARG A 90 -7.93 -12.82 16.12
CA ARG A 90 -8.61 -11.81 15.31
C ARG A 90 -7.65 -10.80 14.69
N LEU A 91 -6.62 -10.34 15.39
CA LEU A 91 -5.64 -9.41 14.80
C LEU A 91 -4.92 -10.05 13.61
N ILE A 92 -4.57 -11.34 13.75
CA ILE A 92 -3.90 -12.11 12.70
C ILE A 92 -4.82 -12.29 11.47
N VAL A 93 -6.05 -12.76 11.67
CA VAL A 93 -7.01 -12.98 10.58
C VAL A 93 -7.45 -11.65 9.97
N GLY A 94 -7.70 -10.63 10.79
CA GLY A 94 -8.06 -9.28 10.35
C GLY A 94 -6.96 -8.60 9.53
N ALA A 95 -5.69 -9.01 9.71
CA ALA A 95 -4.58 -8.54 8.89
C ALA A 95 -4.76 -8.95 7.42
N GLN A 96 -5.25 -10.17 7.16
CA GLN A 96 -5.51 -10.68 5.82
C GLN A 96 -6.52 -9.80 5.08
N SER A 97 -7.68 -9.55 5.70
CA SER A 97 -8.74 -8.74 5.10
C SER A 97 -8.28 -7.29 4.91
N THR A 98 -7.66 -6.70 5.93
CA THR A 98 -7.21 -5.29 5.88
C THR A 98 -6.15 -5.08 4.80
N LEU A 99 -5.13 -5.92 4.75
CA LEU A 99 -4.07 -5.84 3.73
C LEU A 99 -4.57 -6.24 2.34
N GLY A 100 -5.45 -7.25 2.25
CA GLY A 100 -6.02 -7.71 0.99
C GLY A 100 -6.86 -6.64 0.30
N ILE A 101 -7.70 -5.93 1.08
CA ILE A 101 -8.50 -4.81 0.56
C ILE A 101 -7.59 -3.67 0.10
N ALA A 102 -6.60 -3.29 0.91
CA ALA A 102 -5.65 -2.24 0.54
C ALA A 102 -4.87 -2.60 -0.73
N ALA A 103 -4.37 -3.84 -0.81
CA ALA A 103 -3.65 -4.34 -1.97
C ALA A 103 -4.51 -4.33 -3.24
N ALA A 104 -5.74 -4.85 -3.16
CA ALA A 104 -6.65 -4.88 -4.30
C ALA A 104 -7.02 -3.47 -4.79
N ALA A 105 -7.30 -2.55 -3.87
CA ALA A 105 -7.65 -1.18 -4.21
C ALA A 105 -6.47 -0.42 -4.85
N VAL A 106 -5.28 -0.49 -4.24
CA VAL A 106 -4.05 0.14 -4.76
C VAL A 106 -3.67 -0.43 -6.11
N PHE A 107 -3.65 -1.77 -6.24
CA PHE A 107 -3.30 -2.43 -7.50
C PHE A 107 -4.28 -2.07 -8.63
N SER A 108 -5.58 -2.14 -8.36
CA SER A 108 -6.61 -1.79 -9.36
C SER A 108 -6.52 -0.33 -9.76
N SER A 109 -6.31 0.56 -8.79
CA SER A 109 -6.13 2.00 -9.02
C SER A 109 -4.88 2.31 -9.84
N MET A 110 -3.75 1.69 -9.52
CA MET A 110 -2.49 1.84 -10.26
C MET A 110 -2.62 1.29 -11.67
N LEU A 111 -3.26 0.13 -11.85
CA LEU A 111 -3.44 -0.50 -13.14
C LEU A 111 -4.36 0.34 -14.05
N ILE A 112 -5.57 0.67 -13.57
CA ILE A 112 -6.55 1.43 -14.34
C ILE A 112 -6.08 2.88 -14.53
N GLY A 113 -5.72 3.56 -13.44
CA GLY A 113 -5.25 4.94 -13.48
C GLY A 113 -3.96 5.07 -14.28
N GLY A 114 -2.98 4.20 -14.04
CA GLY A 114 -1.71 4.19 -14.77
C GLY A 114 -1.90 3.96 -16.28
N THR A 115 -2.71 2.97 -16.68
CA THR A 115 -2.99 2.73 -18.10
C THR A 115 -3.72 3.88 -18.76
N LEU A 116 -4.74 4.45 -18.11
CA LEU A 116 -5.43 5.65 -18.60
C LEU A 116 -4.48 6.85 -18.71
N GLY A 117 -3.57 7.02 -17.76
CA GLY A 117 -2.56 8.07 -17.78
C GLY A 117 -1.52 7.89 -18.90
N LEU A 118 -1.08 6.66 -19.15
CA LEU A 118 -0.22 6.32 -20.30
C LEU A 118 -0.89 6.69 -21.62
N VAL A 119 -2.15 6.31 -21.79
CA VAL A 119 -2.93 6.61 -23.00
C VAL A 119 -3.18 8.11 -23.14
N ALA A 120 -3.59 8.79 -22.06
CA ALA A 120 -3.86 10.23 -22.09
C ALA A 120 -2.59 11.07 -22.30
N GLY A 121 -1.44 10.64 -21.80
CA GLY A 121 -0.17 11.36 -21.99
C GLY A 121 0.42 11.20 -23.39
N TYR A 122 0.27 10.03 -24.00
CA TYR A 122 0.80 9.78 -25.33
C TYR A 122 -0.09 10.38 -26.43
N SER A 123 -1.40 10.45 -26.20
CA SER A 123 -2.36 10.87 -27.20
C SER A 123 -2.74 12.35 -27.09
N GLU A 124 -2.69 13.07 -28.21
CA GLU A 124 -3.14 14.47 -28.34
C GLU A 124 -4.61 14.60 -28.73
N ARG A 125 -5.36 13.50 -28.67
CA ARG A 125 -6.76 13.44 -29.11
C ARG A 125 -7.72 13.90 -28.01
N TRP A 126 -8.94 14.25 -28.40
CA TRP A 126 -10.01 14.73 -27.53
C TRP A 126 -10.31 13.81 -26.33
N TYR A 127 -10.16 12.49 -26.47
CA TYR A 127 -10.36 11.55 -25.36
C TYR A 127 -9.34 11.73 -24.22
N SER A 128 -8.15 12.26 -24.49
CA SER A 128 -7.18 12.59 -23.43
C SER A 128 -7.76 13.65 -22.47
N HIS A 129 -8.46 14.64 -23.03
CA HIS A 129 -9.15 15.65 -22.24
C HIS A 129 -10.35 15.07 -21.49
N MET A 130 -11.10 14.11 -22.06
CA MET A 130 -12.18 13.44 -21.33
C MET A 130 -11.68 12.64 -20.13
N ILE A 131 -10.59 11.88 -20.30
CA ILE A 131 -10.00 11.05 -19.25
C ILE A 131 -9.60 11.94 -18.06
N LEU A 132 -9.01 13.11 -18.33
CA LEU A 132 -8.67 14.08 -17.29
C LEU A 132 -9.91 14.70 -16.64
N ARG A 133 -10.93 15.05 -17.42
CA ARG A 133 -12.19 15.57 -16.85
C ARG A 133 -12.86 14.56 -15.90
N LEU A 134 -12.85 13.28 -16.26
CA LEU A 134 -13.37 12.24 -15.36
C LEU A 134 -12.58 12.19 -14.05
N ALA A 135 -11.25 12.31 -14.13
CA ALA A 135 -10.39 12.39 -12.95
C ALA A 135 -10.68 13.64 -12.10
N ASP A 136 -10.97 14.77 -12.73
CA ASP A 136 -11.34 16.02 -12.07
C ASP A 136 -12.70 15.92 -11.36
N VAL A 137 -13.68 15.24 -11.97
CA VAL A 137 -14.99 14.97 -11.35
C VAL A 137 -14.84 14.09 -10.11
N VAL A 138 -13.98 13.08 -10.13
CA VAL A 138 -13.73 12.26 -8.92
C VAL A 138 -13.08 13.11 -7.82
N MET A 139 -12.12 13.96 -8.18
CA MET A 139 -11.38 14.81 -7.24
C MET A 139 -12.18 16.01 -6.73
N SER A 140 -13.31 16.38 -7.36
CA SER A 140 -14.15 17.47 -6.89
C SER A 140 -14.92 17.12 -5.61
N PHE A 141 -15.08 15.82 -5.32
CA PHE A 141 -15.70 15.35 -4.09
C PHE A 141 -14.65 14.99 -3.04
N PRO A 142 -14.84 15.34 -1.75
CA PRO A 142 -14.00 14.81 -0.68
C PRO A 142 -14.02 13.28 -0.69
N SER A 143 -12.84 12.66 -0.78
CA SER A 143 -12.74 11.20 -1.02
C SER A 143 -13.49 10.34 0.00
N LEU A 144 -13.48 10.72 1.29
CA LEU A 144 -14.26 10.03 2.32
C LEU A 144 -15.76 10.20 2.07
N LEU A 145 -16.23 11.40 1.73
CA LEU A 145 -17.64 11.67 1.49
C LEU A 145 -18.16 10.88 0.29
N LEU A 146 -17.39 10.86 -0.81
CA LEU A 146 -17.70 10.02 -1.97
C LEU A 146 -17.79 8.55 -1.58
N ALA A 147 -16.84 8.06 -0.79
CA ALA A 147 -16.82 6.67 -0.36
C ALA A 147 -18.01 6.31 0.53
N LEU A 148 -18.40 7.21 1.45
CA LEU A 148 -19.58 7.04 2.30
C LEU A 148 -20.87 6.95 1.47
N ILE A 149 -21.07 7.88 0.52
CA ILE A 149 -22.29 7.90 -0.32
C ILE A 149 -22.41 6.60 -1.12
N VAL A 150 -21.31 6.15 -1.74
CA VAL A 150 -21.31 4.94 -2.56
C VAL A 150 -21.56 3.69 -1.72
N LEU A 151 -20.95 3.57 -0.55
CA LEU A 151 -21.16 2.39 0.31
C LEU A 151 -22.52 2.40 1.00
N TYR A 152 -23.06 3.57 1.31
CA TYR A 152 -24.42 3.68 1.84
C TYR A 152 -25.47 3.28 0.80
N THR A 153 -25.25 3.60 -0.47
CA THR A 153 -26.18 3.29 -1.56
C THR A 153 -26.05 1.86 -2.09
N LEU A 154 -24.82 1.38 -2.31
CA LEU A 154 -24.55 0.02 -2.85
C LEU A 154 -24.47 -1.06 -1.77
N GLY A 155 -24.44 -0.67 -0.50
CA GLY A 155 -24.24 -1.55 0.64
C GLY A 155 -22.76 -1.87 0.91
N PRO A 156 -22.38 -2.09 2.18
CA PRO A 156 -21.01 -2.43 2.55
C PRO A 156 -20.66 -3.86 2.16
N SER A 157 -19.67 -4.01 1.28
CA SER A 157 -19.06 -5.31 0.94
C SER A 157 -17.57 -5.12 0.62
N ILE A 158 -16.77 -6.19 0.72
CA ILE A 158 -15.34 -6.15 0.35
C ILE A 158 -15.17 -5.60 -1.07
N THR A 159 -15.98 -6.08 -2.02
CA THR A 159 -15.93 -5.67 -3.42
C THR A 159 -16.26 -4.19 -3.59
N ASN A 160 -17.35 -3.71 -2.99
CA ASN A 160 -17.73 -2.29 -3.09
C ASN A 160 -16.69 -1.38 -2.46
N LEU A 161 -16.10 -1.81 -1.34
CA LEU A 161 -15.07 -1.07 -0.63
C LEU A 161 -13.76 -1.00 -1.45
N VAL A 162 -13.37 -2.09 -2.12
CA VAL A 162 -12.24 -2.09 -3.06
C VAL A 162 -12.51 -1.18 -4.26
N ILE A 163 -13.69 -1.29 -4.88
CA ILE A 163 -14.06 -0.48 -6.06
C ILE A 163 -14.02 1.01 -5.72
N VAL A 164 -14.65 1.42 -4.62
CA VAL A 164 -14.74 2.83 -4.27
C VAL A 164 -13.39 3.41 -3.89
N LEU A 165 -12.57 2.66 -3.13
CA LEU A 165 -11.22 3.08 -2.81
C LEU A 165 -10.35 3.17 -4.07
N ALA A 166 -10.45 2.19 -4.98
CA ALA A 166 -9.72 2.21 -6.25
C ALA A 166 -10.09 3.43 -7.10
N ILE A 167 -11.39 3.72 -7.27
CA ILE A 167 -11.87 4.88 -8.03
C ILE A 167 -11.35 6.18 -7.40
N THR A 168 -11.41 6.32 -6.07
CA THR A 168 -10.97 7.55 -5.40
C THR A 168 -9.46 7.79 -5.52
N ARG A 169 -8.66 6.73 -5.64
CA ARG A 169 -7.19 6.82 -5.80
C ARG A 169 -6.76 6.93 -7.26
N MET A 170 -7.58 6.48 -8.21
CA MET A 170 -7.26 6.40 -9.65
C MET A 170 -6.69 7.71 -10.23
N PRO A 171 -7.22 8.91 -9.90
CA PRO A 171 -6.71 10.16 -10.47
C PRO A 171 -5.24 10.44 -10.15
N ILE A 172 -4.72 9.96 -9.01
CA ILE A 172 -3.32 10.15 -8.61
C ILE A 172 -2.41 9.45 -9.61
N TYR A 173 -2.63 8.15 -9.85
CA TYR A 173 -1.84 7.36 -10.78
C TYR A 173 -1.98 7.86 -12.23
N LEU A 174 -3.19 8.25 -12.62
CA LEU A 174 -3.48 8.79 -13.95
C LEU A 174 -2.69 10.07 -14.22
N ARG A 175 -2.74 11.04 -13.30
CA ARG A 175 -2.05 12.33 -13.47
C ARG A 175 -0.54 12.15 -13.47
N THR A 176 0.00 11.31 -12.58
CA THR A 176 1.44 11.04 -12.54
C THR A 176 1.92 10.33 -13.80
N ALA A 177 1.26 9.25 -14.23
CA ALA A 177 1.63 8.55 -15.46
C ALA A 177 1.57 9.48 -16.67
N ARG A 178 0.54 10.33 -16.76
CA ARG A 178 0.42 11.33 -17.83
C ARG A 178 1.59 12.31 -17.84
N ALA A 179 1.96 12.85 -16.68
CA ALA A 179 3.05 13.83 -16.57
C ALA A 179 4.39 13.23 -17.04
N GLU A 180 4.72 12.02 -16.58
CA GLU A 180 5.92 11.30 -17.00
C GLU A 180 5.92 11.01 -18.51
N VAL A 181 4.78 10.58 -19.08
CA VAL A 181 4.67 10.29 -20.51
C VAL A 181 4.84 11.56 -21.35
N LEU A 182 4.30 12.69 -20.90
CA LEU A 182 4.43 13.98 -21.58
C LEU A 182 5.90 14.43 -21.65
N GLU A 183 6.70 14.12 -20.64
CA GLU A 183 8.14 14.35 -20.67
C GLU A 183 8.86 13.33 -21.58
N LEU A 184 8.58 12.04 -21.39
CA LEU A 184 9.27 10.95 -22.09
C LEU A 184 9.02 10.96 -23.61
N ARG A 185 7.83 11.38 -24.05
CA ARG A 185 7.47 11.41 -25.48
C ARG A 185 8.30 12.40 -26.29
N GLU A 186 8.86 13.44 -25.65
CA GLU A 186 9.69 14.47 -26.27
C GLU A 186 11.18 14.08 -26.31
N ARG A 187 11.56 12.93 -25.73
CA ARG A 187 12.95 12.48 -25.69
C ARG A 187 13.39 11.81 -27.01
N MET A 188 14.69 11.94 -27.31
CA MET A 188 15.31 11.47 -28.56
C MET A 188 15.05 10.00 -28.91
N PHE A 189 14.96 9.10 -27.92
CA PHE A 189 14.71 7.68 -28.18
C PHE A 189 13.33 7.44 -28.79
N VAL A 190 12.34 8.29 -28.50
CA VAL A 190 10.99 8.21 -29.09
C VAL A 190 11.03 8.65 -30.54
N SER A 191 11.72 9.76 -30.85
CA SER A 191 11.92 10.23 -32.23
C SER A 191 12.68 9.22 -33.08
N ALA A 192 13.72 8.59 -32.52
CA ALA A 192 14.45 7.51 -33.18
C ALA A 192 13.55 6.29 -33.44
N ALA A 193 12.77 5.84 -32.45
CA ALA A 193 11.84 4.73 -32.61
C ALA A 193 10.77 5.00 -33.68
N ARG A 194 10.21 6.22 -33.74
CA ARG A 194 9.28 6.64 -34.79
C ARG A 194 9.92 6.61 -36.18
N SER A 195 11.16 7.09 -36.31
CA SER A 195 11.90 7.09 -37.57
C SER A 195 12.20 5.68 -38.09
N MET A 196 12.34 4.71 -37.18
CA MET A 196 12.47 3.28 -37.49
C MET A 196 11.12 2.59 -37.78
N GLY A 197 10.02 3.33 -37.88
CA GLY A 197 8.68 2.79 -38.19
C GLY A 197 7.97 2.13 -37.00
N ALA A 198 8.38 2.38 -35.75
CA ALA A 198 7.67 1.85 -34.59
C ALA A 198 6.30 2.55 -34.42
N GLY A 199 5.22 1.76 -34.41
CA GLY A 199 3.88 2.27 -34.14
C GLY A 199 3.70 2.79 -32.71
N ALA A 200 2.68 3.64 -32.51
CA ALA A 200 2.34 4.27 -31.23
C ALA A 200 2.26 3.28 -30.06
N ALA A 201 1.54 2.17 -30.22
CA ALA A 201 1.38 1.15 -29.17
C ALA A 201 2.72 0.48 -28.80
N ARG A 202 3.61 0.25 -29.78
CA ARG A 202 4.93 -0.33 -29.55
C ARG A 202 5.83 0.65 -28.78
N ILE A 203 5.78 1.93 -29.12
CA ILE A 203 6.52 2.97 -28.38
C ILE A 203 6.00 3.04 -26.95
N LEU A 204 4.68 3.12 -26.77
CA LEU A 204 4.06 3.27 -25.47
C LEU A 204 4.36 2.07 -24.55
N LEU A 205 4.12 0.84 -24.99
CA LEU A 205 4.23 -0.35 -24.13
C LEU A 205 5.68 -0.83 -23.94
N ARG A 206 6.54 -0.69 -24.96
CA ARG A 206 7.90 -1.24 -24.91
C ARG A 206 8.97 -0.24 -24.50
N HIS A 207 8.73 1.06 -24.70
CA HIS A 207 9.73 2.09 -24.42
C HIS A 207 9.31 3.00 -23.27
N ILE A 208 8.05 3.47 -23.24
CA ILE A 208 7.60 4.45 -22.24
C ILE A 208 7.10 3.76 -20.95
N ALA A 209 6.19 2.80 -21.04
CA ALA A 209 5.58 2.15 -19.88
C ALA A 209 6.61 1.55 -18.89
N PRO A 210 7.69 0.88 -19.34
CA PRO A 210 8.72 0.37 -18.42
C PRO A 210 9.49 1.46 -17.67
N LEU A 211 9.57 2.68 -18.22
CA LEU A 211 10.21 3.83 -17.58
C LEU A 211 9.30 4.49 -16.54
N VAL A 212 7.98 4.47 -16.77
CA VAL A 212 6.97 5.07 -15.87
C VAL A 212 6.64 4.15 -14.69
N LEU A 213 6.69 2.83 -14.90
CA LEU A 213 6.28 1.83 -13.92
C LEU A 213 6.99 1.96 -12.54
N PRO A 214 8.32 2.19 -12.44
CA PRO A 214 8.98 2.37 -11.15
C PRO A 214 8.42 3.55 -10.33
N THR A 215 8.06 4.66 -10.98
CA THR A 215 7.42 5.81 -10.34
C THR A 215 6.04 5.45 -9.80
N LEU A 216 5.23 4.74 -10.59
CA LEU A 216 3.90 4.30 -10.15
C LEU A 216 3.96 3.30 -9.00
N VAL A 217 4.89 2.34 -9.03
CA VAL A 217 5.10 1.39 -7.93
C VAL A 217 5.54 2.10 -6.65
N THR A 218 6.37 3.14 -6.78
CA THR A 218 6.79 3.96 -5.63
C THR A 218 5.60 4.70 -5.01
N ILE A 219 4.71 5.26 -5.84
CA ILE A 219 3.48 5.90 -5.39
C ILE A 219 2.54 4.88 -4.72
N ALA A 220 2.40 3.70 -5.32
CA ALA A 220 1.57 2.63 -4.78
C ALA A 220 2.00 2.20 -3.37
N ALA A 221 3.30 2.14 -3.10
CA ALA A 221 3.82 1.81 -1.77
C ALA A 221 3.38 2.82 -0.69
N ILE A 222 3.36 4.11 -1.04
CA ILE A 222 2.96 5.20 -0.15
C ILE A 222 1.44 5.18 0.05
N ASP A 223 0.71 5.07 -1.05
CA ASP A 223 -0.75 5.10 -1.07
C ASP A 223 -1.36 3.93 -0.31
N PHE A 224 -0.66 2.78 -0.23
CA PHE A 224 -1.09 1.63 0.56
C PHE A 224 -1.41 1.99 2.02
N ALA A 225 -0.60 2.83 2.67
CA ALA A 225 -0.86 3.28 4.04
C ALA A 225 -2.12 4.17 4.10
N THR A 226 -2.29 5.07 3.14
CA THR A 226 -3.46 5.95 3.03
C THR A 226 -4.75 5.16 2.79
N VAL A 227 -4.69 4.10 1.99
CA VAL A 227 -5.83 3.22 1.72
C VAL A 227 -6.23 2.42 2.96
N ILE A 228 -5.28 1.89 3.74
CA ILE A 228 -5.58 1.25 5.04
C ILE A 228 -6.31 2.23 5.97
N LEU A 229 -5.79 3.47 6.10
CA LEU A 229 -6.42 4.48 6.95
C LEU A 229 -7.83 4.84 6.47
N SER A 230 -8.04 4.91 5.15
CA SER A 230 -9.35 5.20 4.56
C SER A 230 -10.34 4.07 4.81
N GLU A 231 -9.94 2.81 4.57
CA GLU A 231 -10.74 1.63 4.91
C GLU A 231 -11.12 1.64 6.40
N SER A 232 -10.14 1.90 7.27
CA SER A 232 -10.37 1.88 8.71
C SER A 232 -11.27 3.02 9.17
N ALA A 233 -11.17 4.21 8.56
CA ALA A 233 -12.09 5.32 8.80
C ALA A 233 -13.53 4.98 8.38
N LEU A 234 -13.71 4.38 7.20
CA LEU A 234 -15.02 3.91 6.72
C LEU A 234 -15.63 2.85 7.65
N SER A 235 -14.81 1.90 8.09
CA SER A 235 -15.21 0.86 9.04
C SER A 235 -15.59 1.45 10.40
N PHE A 236 -14.85 2.45 10.88
CA PHE A 236 -15.19 3.19 12.09
C PHE A 236 -16.52 3.96 11.99
N LEU A 237 -16.83 4.47 10.80
CA LEU A 237 -18.10 5.15 10.49
C LEU A 237 -19.27 4.19 10.25
N GLY A 238 -19.05 2.88 10.34
CA GLY A 238 -20.10 1.86 10.23
C GLY A 238 -20.40 1.39 8.81
N LEU A 239 -19.63 1.83 7.80
CA LEU A 239 -19.73 1.35 6.41
C LEU A 239 -18.61 0.37 6.05
N GLY A 240 -17.99 -0.22 7.08
CA GLY A 240 -17.01 -1.29 6.93
C GLY A 240 -17.63 -2.62 6.52
N ILE A 241 -16.77 -3.62 6.32
CA ILE A 241 -17.22 -4.97 6.00
C ILE A 241 -18.05 -5.56 7.13
N GLN A 242 -19.09 -6.31 6.76
CA GLN A 242 -20.04 -6.90 7.70
C GLN A 242 -19.63 -8.33 8.06
N PRO A 243 -20.02 -8.84 9.25
CA PRO A 243 -19.82 -10.24 9.62
C PRO A 243 -20.35 -11.19 8.53
N PRO A 244 -19.69 -12.33 8.27
CA PRO A 244 -18.65 -12.99 9.09
C PRO A 244 -17.25 -12.39 9.01
N ASP A 245 -16.96 -11.61 7.97
CA ASP A 245 -15.64 -11.00 7.78
C ASP A 245 -15.44 -9.77 8.69
N PHE A 246 -14.18 -9.43 8.95
CA PHE A 246 -13.83 -8.25 9.75
C PHE A 246 -12.43 -7.72 9.39
N THR A 247 -12.26 -6.41 9.52
CA THR A 247 -10.96 -5.73 9.39
C THR A 247 -10.50 -5.18 10.74
N TRP A 248 -9.26 -4.70 10.80
CA TRP A 248 -8.81 -3.95 11.98
C TRP A 248 -9.67 -2.72 12.25
N GLY A 249 -10.07 -1.98 11.20
CA GLY A 249 -10.97 -0.84 11.33
C GLY A 249 -12.32 -1.21 11.97
N ALA A 250 -12.92 -2.33 11.53
CA ALA A 250 -14.15 -2.83 12.11
C ALA A 250 -13.97 -3.26 13.58
N MET A 251 -12.81 -3.83 13.93
CA MET A 251 -12.50 -4.16 15.32
C MET A 251 -12.37 -2.91 16.20
N VAL A 252 -11.74 -1.83 15.72
CA VAL A 252 -11.72 -0.54 16.42
C VAL A 252 -13.14 0.00 16.64
N ALA A 253 -13.97 -0.06 15.59
CA ALA A 253 -15.35 0.40 15.64
C ALA A 253 -16.16 -0.33 16.72
N ASN A 254 -16.03 -1.65 16.80
CA ASN A 254 -16.70 -2.49 17.79
C ASN A 254 -16.21 -2.24 19.22
N GLY A 255 -14.92 -1.93 19.39
CA GLY A 255 -14.33 -1.62 20.70
C GLY A 255 -14.65 -0.23 21.23
N ARG A 256 -15.10 0.72 20.39
CA ARG A 256 -15.28 2.14 20.78
C ARG A 256 -16.19 2.34 21.99
N GLY A 257 -17.26 1.55 22.08
CA GLY A 257 -18.23 1.63 23.17
C GLY A 257 -17.75 1.00 24.49
N TYR A 258 -16.63 0.29 24.45
CA TYR A 258 -16.09 -0.48 25.57
C TYR A 258 -14.80 0.12 26.12
N LEU A 259 -14.42 1.34 25.75
CA LEU A 259 -13.18 1.97 26.20
C LEU A 259 -13.05 2.05 27.74
N SER A 260 -14.16 2.19 28.46
CA SER A 260 -14.16 2.23 29.93
C SER A 260 -14.03 0.87 30.61
N THR A 261 -14.36 -0.23 29.91
CA THR A 261 -14.49 -1.58 30.50
C THR A 261 -13.56 -2.62 29.88
N ALA A 262 -13.30 -2.53 28.59
CA ALA A 262 -12.45 -3.42 27.79
C ALA A 262 -11.67 -2.62 26.73
N TRP A 263 -10.85 -1.66 27.17
CA TRP A 263 -10.09 -0.74 26.30
C TRP A 263 -9.21 -1.46 25.26
N TRP A 264 -8.72 -2.65 25.58
CA TRP A 264 -7.87 -3.47 24.71
C TRP A 264 -8.56 -3.87 23.39
N VAL A 265 -9.90 -3.95 23.39
CA VAL A 265 -10.68 -4.34 22.20
C VAL A 265 -10.50 -3.32 21.06
N ALA A 266 -10.45 -2.02 21.39
CA ALA A 266 -10.18 -0.96 20.41
C ALA A 266 -8.69 -0.67 20.26
N PHE A 267 -7.92 -0.79 21.34
CA PHE A 267 -6.51 -0.40 21.37
C PHE A 267 -5.64 -1.28 20.47
N TRP A 268 -5.71 -2.63 20.57
CA TRP A 268 -4.81 -3.49 19.81
C TRP A 268 -4.97 -3.38 18.29
N PRO A 269 -6.21 -3.34 17.74
CA PRO A 269 -6.39 -3.12 16.30
C PRO A 269 -5.95 -1.73 15.86
N GLY A 270 -6.18 -0.70 16.70
CA GLY A 270 -5.68 0.65 16.44
C GLY A 270 -4.15 0.71 16.41
N LEU A 271 -3.49 0.03 17.34
CA LEU A 271 -2.04 -0.09 17.37
C LEU A 271 -1.51 -0.85 16.15
N ALA A 272 -2.18 -1.91 15.71
CA ALA A 272 -1.83 -2.64 14.50
C ALA A 272 -1.91 -1.75 13.25
N ILE A 273 -2.98 -0.97 13.10
CA ILE A 273 -3.11 0.04 12.02
C ILE A 273 -1.98 1.06 12.09
N MET A 274 -1.72 1.63 13.28
CA MET A 274 -0.69 2.65 13.49
C MET A 274 0.69 2.13 13.12
N LEU A 275 1.11 0.98 13.66
CA LEU A 275 2.44 0.43 13.41
C LEU A 275 2.61 0.00 11.95
N THR A 276 1.56 -0.56 11.33
CA THR A 276 1.59 -0.96 9.92
C THR A 276 1.74 0.25 9.00
N THR A 277 0.91 1.27 9.21
CA THR A 277 0.95 2.50 8.39
C THR A 277 2.23 3.29 8.61
N LEU A 278 2.75 3.36 9.84
CA LEU A 278 4.05 3.95 10.14
C LEU A 278 5.18 3.21 9.42
N SER A 279 5.20 1.88 9.51
CA SER A 279 6.23 1.06 8.87
C SER A 279 6.21 1.19 7.35
N LEU A 280 5.01 1.24 6.74
CA LEU A 280 4.84 1.48 5.30
C LEU A 280 5.38 2.86 4.90
N ASN A 281 5.10 3.90 5.67
CA ASN A 281 5.60 5.25 5.41
C ASN A 281 7.13 5.32 5.50
N ILE A 282 7.72 4.74 6.55
CA ILE A 282 9.18 4.67 6.72
C ILE A 282 9.82 3.95 5.54
N LEU A 283 9.31 2.76 5.18
CA LEU A 283 9.88 1.95 4.10
C LEU A 283 9.72 2.62 2.73
N SER A 284 8.59 3.28 2.48
CA SER A 284 8.35 4.03 1.24
C SER A 284 9.22 5.27 1.11
N ASN A 285 9.48 5.98 2.21
CA ASN A 285 10.44 7.09 2.25
C ASN A 285 11.85 6.58 1.94
N TRP A 286 12.27 5.51 2.61
CA TRP A 286 13.57 4.89 2.37
C TRP A 286 13.74 4.44 0.91
N ALA A 287 12.72 3.78 0.34
CA ALA A 287 12.74 3.32 -1.05
C ALA A 287 12.93 4.50 -2.04
N ARG A 288 12.23 5.62 -1.81
CA ARG A 288 12.42 6.86 -2.58
C ARG A 288 13.84 7.40 -2.48
N THR A 289 14.40 7.48 -1.27
CA THR A 289 15.75 7.99 -1.03
C THR A 289 16.83 7.13 -1.70
N VAL A 290 16.64 5.80 -1.79
CA VAL A 290 17.58 4.92 -2.49
C VAL A 290 17.42 5.02 -4.02
N ALA A 291 16.19 5.15 -4.49
CA ALA A 291 15.88 5.28 -5.91
C ALA A 291 16.41 6.59 -6.51
N ASP A 292 16.31 7.71 -5.78
CA ASP A 292 16.72 9.03 -6.22
C ASP A 292 18.26 9.21 -6.23
N PRO A 293 18.91 9.32 -7.41
CA PRO A 293 20.36 9.51 -7.52
C PRO A 293 20.87 10.79 -6.85
N GLN A 294 20.04 11.84 -6.78
CA GLN A 294 20.37 13.11 -6.12
C GLN A 294 20.24 13.04 -4.60
N GLN A 295 19.58 12.02 -4.03
CA GLN A 295 19.49 11.83 -2.58
C GLN A 295 20.44 10.76 -2.04
N ARG A 296 21.04 9.94 -2.91
CA ARG A 296 22.02 8.92 -2.52
C ARG A 296 23.22 9.47 -1.74
N TRP A 297 23.58 10.75 -1.88
CA TRP A 297 24.64 11.37 -1.08
C TRP A 297 24.30 11.37 0.43
N ARG A 298 23.02 11.42 0.82
CA ARG A 298 22.60 11.33 2.24
C ARG A 298 22.91 9.96 2.86
N LEU A 299 22.87 8.89 2.06
CA LEU A 299 23.30 7.56 2.50
C LEU A 299 24.83 7.45 2.55
N GLN A 300 25.54 8.29 1.81
CA GLN A 300 27.00 8.40 1.86
C GLN A 300 27.49 9.30 3.00
N THR A 301 26.71 10.25 3.51
CA THR A 301 27.11 11.02 4.72
C THR A 301 27.03 10.17 5.98
N LEU A 302 26.08 9.22 6.07
CA LEU A 302 26.08 8.16 7.09
C LEU A 302 27.37 7.31 7.07
N ARG A 303 28.08 7.25 5.93
CA ARG A 303 29.40 6.57 5.80
C ARG A 303 30.52 7.30 6.53
N LYS A 304 30.40 8.62 6.75
CA LYS A 304 31.43 9.45 7.41
C LYS A 304 31.20 9.60 8.91
N ALA A 305 29.95 9.59 9.37
CA ALA A 305 29.63 9.74 10.79
C ALA A 305 29.87 8.46 11.64
N ALA A 306 30.09 7.31 11.00
CA ALA A 306 30.37 6.02 11.65
C ALA A 306 31.85 5.59 11.56
N ARG A 307 32.74 6.50 11.18
CA ARG A 307 34.20 6.37 11.28
C ARG A 307 34.68 7.36 12.32
#